data_AF-A0A4U0ZWH8-F1
#
_entry.id   AF-A0A4U0ZWH8-F1
#
_cell.length_a   1.000
_cell.length_b   1.000
_cell.length_c   1.000
_cell.angle_alpha   90.00
_cell.angle_beta   90.00
_cell.angle_gamma   90.00
#
_symmetry.space_group_name_H-M   'P 1'
#
loop_
_entity.id
_entity.type
_entity.pdbx_description
1 polymer ?
#
loop_
_entity_poly.entity_id
_entity_poly.type
_entity_poly.pdbx_seq_one_letter_code
_entity_poly.pdbx_strand_id
1 'polypeptide(L)'
;MKKNTSKKNLQVQKREEAMIQGILEGSPDGIGVVVIRLDCGCRKMAAVSKEGEPASKIIMYRDQAESICDKCKEDNGAYMRVEESFIHWVEPAPSEQLQKEISLKVLGSSTEH
;
A
#
# COMPACT_ATOMS: atom_id res chain seq x y z
N MET A 1 -11.89 -1.39 -29.65
CA MET A 1 -10.55 -1.56 -29.06
C MET A 1 -10.67 -1.54 -27.53
N LYS A 2 -10.73 -2.69 -26.83
CA LYS A 2 -10.94 -2.75 -25.35
C LYS A 2 -10.05 -3.79 -24.61
N LYS A 3 -9.05 -4.39 -25.27
CA LYS A 3 -8.26 -5.51 -24.72
C LYS A 3 -6.97 -5.10 -23.97
N ASN A 4 -6.50 -3.85 -24.11
CA ASN A 4 -5.18 -3.43 -23.57
C ASN A 4 -5.19 -2.92 -22.13
N THR A 5 -6.29 -2.34 -21.65
CA THR A 5 -6.37 -1.77 -20.29
C THR A 5 -6.29 -2.87 -19.22
N SER A 6 -6.91 -4.02 -19.48
CA SER A 6 -6.95 -5.16 -18.54
C SER A 6 -5.56 -5.77 -18.31
N LYS A 7 -4.72 -5.91 -19.35
CA LYS A 7 -3.37 -6.47 -19.21
C LYS A 7 -2.41 -5.54 -18.46
N LYS A 8 -2.53 -4.22 -18.66
CA LYS A 8 -1.68 -3.23 -17.99
C LYS A 8 -2.00 -3.17 -16.49
N ASN A 9 -3.28 -3.18 -16.13
CA ASN A 9 -3.71 -3.27 -14.73
C ASN A 9 -3.23 -4.55 -14.06
N LEU A 10 -3.28 -5.70 -14.75
CA LEU A 10 -2.79 -6.97 -14.21
C LEU A 10 -1.27 -6.95 -13.93
N GLN A 11 -0.47 -6.31 -14.81
CA GLN A 11 0.98 -6.19 -14.56
C GLN A 11 1.30 -5.25 -13.40
N VAL A 12 0.54 -4.16 -13.27
CA VAL A 12 0.66 -3.23 -12.15
C VAL A 12 0.35 -3.93 -10.83
N GLN A 13 -0.71 -4.72 -10.77
CA GLN A 13 -1.09 -5.52 -9.61
C GLN A 13 0.02 -6.52 -9.23
N LYS A 14 0.54 -7.29 -10.18
CA LYS A 14 1.62 -8.26 -9.90
C LYS A 14 2.89 -7.65 -9.31
N ARG A 15 3.24 -6.43 -9.72
CA ARG A 15 4.41 -5.73 -9.18
C ARG A 15 4.14 -5.18 -7.79
N GLU A 16 2.93 -4.68 -7.57
CA GLU A 16 2.47 -4.27 -6.24
C GLU A 16 2.46 -5.46 -5.27
N GLU A 17 1.96 -6.62 -5.69
CA GLU A 17 2.00 -7.87 -4.92
C GLU A 17 3.44 -8.29 -4.58
N ALA A 18 4.36 -8.23 -5.54
CA ALA A 18 5.77 -8.56 -5.31
C ALA A 18 6.43 -7.61 -4.28
N MET A 19 6.09 -6.31 -4.33
CA MET A 19 6.56 -5.33 -3.34
C MET A 19 5.97 -5.60 -1.96
N ILE A 20 4.68 -5.93 -1.88
CA ILE A 20 4.02 -6.34 -0.64
C ILE A 20 4.74 -7.54 -0.01
N GLN A 21 5.01 -8.58 -0.80
CA GLN A 21 5.73 -9.76 -0.32
C GLN A 21 7.14 -9.42 0.19
N GLY A 22 7.89 -8.60 -0.55
CA GLY A 22 9.24 -8.19 -0.12
C GLY A 22 9.23 -7.38 1.17
N ILE A 23 8.22 -6.52 1.38
CA ILE A 23 8.05 -5.78 2.64
C ILE A 23 7.78 -6.73 3.80
N LEU A 24 6.90 -7.70 3.61
CA LEU A 24 6.51 -8.67 4.65
C LEU A 24 7.64 -9.61 5.02
N GLU A 25 8.44 -10.07 4.05
CA GLU A 25 9.62 -10.91 4.31
C GLU A 25 10.60 -10.22 5.28
N GLY A 26 10.73 -8.90 5.18
CA GLY A 26 11.54 -8.08 6.08
C GLY A 26 10.85 -7.65 7.38
N SER A 27 9.56 -7.97 7.56
CA SER A 27 8.71 -7.43 8.63
C SER A 27 7.93 -8.55 9.33
N PRO A 28 8.56 -9.34 10.22
CA PRO A 28 7.97 -10.54 10.81
C PRO A 28 6.70 -10.25 11.65
N ASP A 29 6.57 -9.05 12.19
CA ASP A 29 5.39 -8.61 12.95
C ASP A 29 4.27 -8.03 12.07
N GLY A 30 4.50 -7.96 10.76
CA GLY A 30 3.57 -7.42 9.78
C GLY A 30 2.44 -8.41 9.48
N ILE A 31 1.20 -8.00 9.76
CA ILE A 31 -0.02 -8.79 9.45
C ILE A 31 -0.73 -8.32 8.17
N GLY A 32 -0.22 -7.23 7.59
CA GLY A 32 -0.71 -6.63 6.36
C GLY A 32 0.24 -5.55 5.88
N VAL A 33 0.02 -5.05 4.67
CA VAL A 33 0.74 -3.91 4.11
C VAL A 33 -0.25 -2.82 3.75
N VAL A 34 -0.05 -1.64 4.32
CA VAL A 34 -0.77 -0.44 3.94
C VAL A 34 -0.28 -0.02 2.57
N VAL A 35 -1.19 0.23 1.64
CA VAL A 35 -0.90 0.72 0.30
C VAL A 35 -1.63 2.03 0.10
N ILE A 36 -0.88 3.08 -0.22
CA ILE A 36 -1.41 4.41 -0.55
C ILE A 36 -0.97 4.75 -1.98
N ARG A 37 -1.94 5.00 -2.86
CA ARG A 37 -1.72 5.44 -4.24
C ARG A 37 -1.90 6.95 -4.33
N LEU A 38 -0.94 7.62 -4.95
CA LEU A 38 -0.91 9.07 -5.11
C LEU A 38 -1.25 9.46 -6.55
N ASP A 39 -1.81 10.67 -6.73
CA ASP A 39 -2.18 11.27 -8.02
C ASP A 39 -1.06 11.36 -9.07
N CYS A 40 0.20 11.31 -8.62
CA CYS A 40 1.37 11.34 -9.48
C CYS A 40 1.84 9.95 -9.96
N GLY A 41 1.11 8.90 -9.57
CA GLY A 41 1.43 7.49 -9.83
C GLY A 41 2.50 6.89 -8.91
N CYS A 42 2.93 7.63 -7.88
CA CYS A 42 3.77 7.08 -6.82
C CYS A 42 2.91 6.32 -5.81
N ARG A 43 3.52 5.36 -5.13
CA ARG A 43 2.90 4.58 -4.07
C ARG A 43 3.71 4.67 -2.80
N LYS A 44 3.03 4.70 -1.66
CA LYS A 44 3.62 4.52 -0.34
C LYS A 44 3.15 3.21 0.24
N MET A 45 4.08 2.46 0.82
CA MET A 45 3.77 1.18 1.43
C MET A 45 4.51 1.02 2.75
N ALA A 46 3.87 0.37 3.71
CA ALA A 46 4.49 -0.04 4.97
C ALA A 46 3.75 -1.25 5.55
N ALA A 47 4.48 -2.19 6.15
CA ALA A 47 3.86 -3.24 6.93
C ALA A 47 3.17 -2.65 8.17
N VAL A 48 2.07 -3.26 8.57
CA VAL A 48 1.31 -2.90 9.77
C VAL A 48 1.22 -4.09 10.72
N SER A 49 1.40 -3.83 12.02
CA SER A 49 1.29 -4.84 13.06
C SER A 49 -0.18 -5.06 13.49
N LYS A 50 -0.40 -6.09 14.31
CA LYS A 50 -1.70 -6.37 14.94
C LYS A 50 -2.24 -5.24 15.81
N GLU A 51 -1.39 -4.31 16.24
CA GLU A 51 -1.77 -3.14 17.04
C GLU A 51 -2.09 -1.93 16.16
N GLY A 52 -1.99 -2.06 14.84
CA GLY A 52 -2.11 -0.95 13.90
C GLY A 52 -0.92 0.01 13.94
N GLU A 53 0.26 -0.48 14.36
CA GLU A 53 1.51 0.28 14.36
C GLU A 53 2.37 -0.08 13.14
N PRO A 54 3.26 0.81 12.68
CA PRO A 54 4.21 0.49 11.61
C PRO A 54 5.11 -0.69 12.00
N ALA A 55 5.09 -1.75 11.21
CA ALA A 55 5.98 -2.92 11.35
C ALA A 55 7.18 -2.86 10.38
N SER A 56 7.25 -1.83 9.53
CA SER A 56 8.37 -1.59 8.61
C SER A 56 8.64 -0.10 8.45
N LYS A 57 9.77 0.22 7.80
CA LYS A 57 9.96 1.56 7.22
C LYS A 57 8.97 1.80 6.09
N ILE A 58 8.62 3.07 5.87
CA ILE A 58 7.83 3.48 4.71
C ILE A 58 8.69 3.34 3.45
N ILE A 59 8.19 2.60 2.48
CA ILE A 59 8.77 2.48 1.15
C ILE A 59 7.94 3.30 0.18
N MET A 60 8.60 4.11 -0.64
CA MET A 60 7.97 4.80 -1.75
C MET A 60 8.57 4.34 -3.06
N TYR A 61 7.71 4.08 -4.04
CA TYR A 61 8.16 3.74 -5.39
C TYR A 61 7.19 4.24 -6.45
N ARG A 62 7.59 4.12 -7.70
CA ARG A 62 6.77 4.43 -8.87
C ARG A 62 6.94 3.32 -9.88
N ASP A 63 5.82 2.84 -10.44
CA ASP A 63 5.90 1.77 -11.42
C ASP A 63 6.71 2.19 -12.65
N GLN A 64 7.57 1.29 -13.15
CA GLN A 64 8.44 1.50 -14.31
C GLN A 64 9.45 2.65 -14.17
N ALA A 65 9.75 3.09 -12.95
CA ALA A 65 10.76 4.13 -12.71
C ALA A 65 11.79 3.67 -11.69
N GLU A 66 13.03 4.11 -11.87
CA GLU A 66 14.13 3.85 -10.93
C GLU A 66 13.98 4.65 -9.63
N SER A 67 13.18 5.72 -9.64
CA SER A 67 12.95 6.59 -8.47
C SER A 67 11.55 7.20 -8.45
N ILE A 68 11.17 7.72 -7.27
CA ILE A 68 9.95 8.51 -7.08
C ILE A 68 10.03 9.86 -7.82
N CYS A 69 8.88 10.48 -8.09
CA CYS A 69 8.83 11.79 -8.74
C CYS A 69 9.36 12.92 -7.83
N ASP A 70 9.76 14.05 -8.40
CA ASP A 70 10.38 15.15 -7.64
C ASP A 70 9.45 15.72 -6.57
N LYS A 71 8.15 15.85 -6.86
CA LYS A 71 7.17 16.27 -5.84
C LYS A 71 7.17 15.33 -4.63
N CYS A 72 7.27 14.01 -4.84
CA CYS A 72 7.34 13.05 -3.74
C CYS A 72 8.68 13.08 -3.01
N LYS A 73 9.77 13.52 -3.65
CA LYS A 73 11.05 13.78 -2.96
C LYS A 73 10.95 15.01 -2.07
N GLU A 74 10.18 16.01 -2.48
CA GLU A 74 9.98 17.27 -1.76
C GLU A 74 9.01 17.13 -0.58
N ASP A 75 7.82 16.58 -0.82
CA ASP A 75 6.73 16.57 0.17
C ASP A 75 6.51 15.20 0.83
N ASN A 76 7.33 14.22 0.48
CA ASN A 76 7.21 12.83 0.93
C ASN A 76 5.82 12.23 0.69
N GLY A 77 5.15 12.54 -0.41
CA GLY A 77 3.82 12.03 -0.76
C GLY A 77 2.68 12.59 0.10
N ALA A 78 2.57 13.91 0.21
CA ALA A 78 1.58 14.59 1.07
C ALA A 78 0.16 13.98 1.02
N TYR A 79 -0.50 13.89 2.19
CA TYR A 79 -1.82 13.25 2.35
C TYR A 79 -2.91 13.83 1.44
N MET A 80 -2.87 15.13 1.14
CA MET A 80 -3.83 15.78 0.24
C MET A 80 -3.83 15.23 -1.20
N ARG A 81 -2.85 14.40 -1.57
CA ARG A 81 -2.68 13.82 -2.92
C ARG A 81 -3.03 12.33 -2.99
N VAL A 82 -3.56 11.78 -1.91
CA VAL A 82 -4.00 10.38 -1.86
C VAL A 82 -5.23 10.21 -2.74
N GLU A 83 -5.12 9.34 -3.74
CA GLU A 83 -6.25 8.94 -4.58
C GLU A 83 -6.95 7.70 -4.01
N GLU A 84 -6.17 6.77 -3.47
CA GLU A 84 -6.68 5.51 -2.93
C GLU A 84 -5.78 5.03 -1.81
N SER A 85 -6.36 4.43 -0.77
CA SER A 85 -5.63 3.77 0.30
C SER A 85 -6.36 2.54 0.77
N PHE A 86 -5.65 1.46 1.02
CA PHE A 86 -6.20 0.21 1.54
C PHE A 86 -5.12 -0.57 2.29
N ILE A 87 -5.52 -1.61 3.01
CA ILE A 87 -4.59 -2.55 3.64
C ILE A 87 -4.70 -3.89 2.90
N HIS A 88 -3.59 -4.39 2.41
CA HIS A 88 -3.48 -5.74 1.88
C HIS A 88 -3.15 -6.69 3.03
N TRP A 89 -4.14 -7.48 3.47
CA TRP A 89 -3.99 -8.42 4.56
C TRP A 89 -3.28 -9.70 4.12
N VAL A 90 -2.42 -10.24 4.97
CA VAL A 90 -1.73 -11.51 4.72
C VAL A 90 -2.55 -12.66 5.27
N GLU A 91 -2.53 -13.81 4.61
CA GLU A 91 -3.17 -15.01 5.15
C GLU A 91 -2.33 -15.70 6.25
N PRO A 92 -2.95 -16.14 7.37
CA PRO A 92 -4.36 -15.98 7.69
C PRO A 92 -4.69 -14.53 8.08
N ALA A 93 -5.71 -13.96 7.43
CA ALA A 93 -6.09 -12.57 7.68
C ALA A 93 -6.65 -12.40 9.10
N PRO A 94 -6.43 -11.24 9.75
CA PRO A 94 -7.08 -10.92 11.01
C PRO A 94 -8.60 -10.91 10.87
N SER A 95 -9.32 -11.01 12.00
CA SER A 95 -10.79 -10.94 11.99
C SER A 95 -11.29 -9.63 11.40
N GLU A 96 -12.49 -9.61 10.81
CA GLU A 96 -13.06 -8.38 10.24
C GLU A 96 -13.15 -7.22 11.24
N GLN A 97 -13.41 -7.55 12.51
CA GLN A 97 -13.43 -6.55 13.58
C GLN A 97 -12.04 -5.91 13.75
N LEU A 98 -11.00 -6.73 13.84
CA LEU A 98 -9.63 -6.25 13.97
C LEU A 98 -9.16 -5.50 12.72
N GLN A 99 -9.55 -5.95 11.52
CA GLN A 99 -9.31 -5.23 10.28
C GLN A 99 -9.93 -3.83 10.32
N LYS A 100 -11.18 -3.69 10.77
CA LYS A 100 -11.84 -2.40 10.89
C LYS A 100 -11.14 -1.47 11.89
N GLU A 101 -10.75 -2.00 13.06
CA GLU A 101 -10.03 -1.24 14.09
C GLU A 101 -8.69 -0.71 13.57
N ILE A 102 -7.91 -1.57 12.92
CA ILE A 102 -6.62 -1.20 12.33
C ILE A 102 -6.82 -0.22 11.18
N SER A 103 -7.76 -0.46 10.27
CA SER A 103 -8.05 0.44 9.15
C SER A 103 -8.44 1.84 9.63
N LEU A 104 -9.31 1.95 10.65
CA LEU A 104 -9.63 3.25 11.24
C LEU A 104 -8.39 3.95 11.81
N LYS A 105 -7.57 3.22 12.56
CA LYS A 105 -6.37 3.78 13.20
C LYS A 105 -5.34 4.26 12.17
N VAL A 106 -5.14 3.47 11.11
CA VAL A 106 -4.03 3.66 10.17
C VAL A 106 -4.42 4.56 9.01
N LEU A 107 -5.63 4.41 8.47
CA LEU A 107 -6.12 5.16 7.30
C LEU A 107 -7.02 6.32 7.69
N GLY A 108 -7.48 6.39 8.94
CA GLY A 108 -8.48 7.38 9.37
C GLY A 108 -9.89 7.09 8.84
N SER A 109 -10.11 5.95 8.17
CA SER A 109 -11.42 5.53 7.66
C SER A 109 -11.53 4.01 7.59
N SER A 110 -12.75 3.49 7.74
CA SER A 110 -13.05 2.08 7.42
C SER A 110 -13.10 1.93 5.91
N THR A 111 -12.06 1.37 5.31
CA THR A 111 -12.11 0.97 3.90
C THR A 111 -12.98 -0.29 3.76
N GLU A 112 -14.17 -0.16 3.18
CA GLU A 112 -14.93 -1.28 2.63
C GLU A 112 -14.38 -1.55 1.22
N HIS A 113 -13.90 -2.77 0.97
CA HIS A 113 -13.54 -3.24 -0.36
C HIS A 113 -14.25 -4.56 -0.63
#